data_AF-A0A661LNJ6-F1
#
_entry.id   AF-A0A661LNJ6-F1
#
_cell.length_a   1.000
_cell.length_b   1.000
_cell.length_c   1.000
_cell.angle_alpha   90.00
_cell.angle_beta   90.00
_cell.angle_gamma   90.00
#
_symmetry.space_group_name_H-M   'P 1'
#
loop_
_entity.id
_entity.type
_entity.pdbx_description
1 polymer ?
#
loop_
_entity_poly.entity_id
_entity_poly.type
_entity_poly.pdbx_seq_one_letter_code
_entity_poly.pdbx_strand_id
1 'polypeptide(L)'
;VKGWLEKCGNWKPIRVILAIALLFTIVYSIVPSYAGPDFNYVKQDHDEVNCWKEIGRWFKANSKPDDSIAVIPAGAIPYYSGLKTIDMLGLNDLTIGQKKMENMGKGQAGHEKYDIDYVLSRKPAYVIIGVYSLSPRQRPPEQLIRPFYPAETELLKSPDFNLQYSLQIARTGSGFFYYFARHKD
;
A
#
# COMPACT_ATOMS: atom_id res chain seq x y z
N VAL A 1 -60.17 32.11 8.56
CA VAL A 1 -58.75 32.04 9.00
C VAL A 1 -58.51 31.03 10.13
N LYS A 2 -59.44 30.83 11.09
CA LYS A 2 -59.26 29.86 12.20
C LYS A 2 -59.18 28.37 11.81
N GLY A 3 -59.86 27.92 10.75
CA GLY A 3 -59.91 26.49 10.38
C GLY A 3 -58.70 25.92 9.64
N TRP A 4 -57.74 26.74 9.19
CA TRP A 4 -56.53 26.25 8.49
C TRP A 4 -55.43 25.85 9.49
N LEU A 5 -55.33 26.55 10.62
CA LEU A 5 -54.37 26.26 11.69
C LEU A 5 -54.74 25.02 12.52
N GLU A 6 -56.03 24.68 12.63
CA GLU A 6 -56.50 23.47 13.31
C GLU A 6 -56.19 22.18 12.51
N LYS A 7 -56.11 22.25 11.17
CA LYS A 7 -55.65 21.12 10.33
C LYS A 7 -54.15 20.86 10.40
N CYS A 8 -53.37 21.78 10.97
CA CYS A 8 -51.93 21.62 11.23
C CYS A 8 -51.63 20.92 12.56
N GLY A 9 -52.65 20.45 13.28
CA GLY A 9 -52.62 20.06 14.69
C GLY A 9 -51.84 18.81 15.11
N ASN A 10 -51.03 18.18 14.25
CA ASN A 10 -50.16 17.09 14.70
C ASN A 10 -48.83 16.96 13.92
N TRP A 11 -48.22 18.09 13.56
CA TRP A 11 -46.90 18.11 12.89
C TRP A 11 -45.72 17.82 13.85
N LYS A 12 -45.94 17.88 15.17
CA LYS A 12 -44.93 17.56 16.18
C LYS A 12 -44.38 16.13 16.04
N PRO A 13 -45.21 15.07 15.99
CA PRO A 13 -44.70 13.70 15.77
C PRO A 13 -43.98 13.57 14.43
N ILE A 14 -44.46 14.21 13.35
CA ILE A 14 -43.80 14.18 12.04
C ILE A 14 -42.40 14.81 12.12
N ARG A 15 -42.26 15.98 12.75
CA ARG A 15 -40.95 16.64 12.95
C ARG A 15 -40.01 15.81 13.82
N VAL A 16 -40.52 15.15 14.85
CA VAL A 16 -39.73 14.25 15.70
C VAL A 16 -39.26 13.04 14.89
N ILE A 17 -40.13 12.42 14.10
CA ILE A 17 -39.76 11.31 13.21
C ILE A 17 -38.69 11.74 12.21
N LEU A 18 -38.86 12.90 11.56
CA LEU A 18 -37.87 13.43 10.62
C LEU A 18 -36.53 13.75 11.31
N ALA A 19 -36.55 14.30 12.52
CA ALA A 19 -35.34 14.57 13.28
C ALA A 19 -34.62 13.27 13.71
N ILE A 20 -35.37 12.24 14.13
CA ILE A 20 -34.81 10.92 14.44
C ILE A 20 -34.24 10.27 13.18
N ALA A 21 -34.95 10.32 12.06
CA ALA A 21 -34.48 9.78 10.79
C ALA A 21 -33.19 10.48 10.33
N LEU A 22 -33.14 11.82 10.42
CA LEU A 22 -31.93 12.59 10.10
C LEU A 22 -30.77 12.23 11.04
N LEU A 23 -31.01 12.17 12.35
CA LEU A 23 -29.99 11.77 13.32
C LEU A 23 -29.49 10.36 13.04
N PHE A 24 -30.40 9.43 12.73
CA PHE A 24 -30.04 8.06 12.37
C PHE A 24 -29.18 8.03 11.10
N THR A 25 -29.54 8.77 10.04
CA THR A 25 -28.72 8.86 8.83
C THR A 25 -27.34 9.44 9.13
N ILE A 26 -27.25 10.51 9.93
CA ILE A 26 -25.97 11.11 10.34
C ILE A 26 -25.13 10.09 11.10
N VAL A 27 -25.69 9.43 12.12
CA VAL A 27 -24.96 8.42 12.91
C VAL A 27 -24.54 7.25 12.01
N TYR A 28 -25.42 6.75 11.15
CA TYR A 28 -25.12 5.68 10.22
C TYR A 28 -23.99 6.04 9.24
N SER A 29 -23.94 7.29 8.78
CA SER A 29 -22.86 7.78 7.91
C SER A 29 -21.54 8.04 8.66
N ILE A 30 -21.57 8.39 9.94
CA ILE A 30 -20.38 8.76 10.72
C ILE A 30 -19.71 7.55 11.37
N VAL A 31 -20.48 6.57 11.87
CA VAL A 31 -19.93 5.42 12.60
C VAL A 31 -18.81 4.68 11.82
N PRO A 32 -18.93 4.43 10.50
CA PRO A 32 -17.86 3.80 9.71
C PRO A 32 -16.52 4.56 9.72
N SER A 33 -16.53 5.88 9.97
CA SER A 33 -15.32 6.69 10.08
C SER A 33 -14.55 6.50 11.38
N TYR A 34 -15.15 5.86 12.39
CA TYR A 34 -14.54 5.63 13.70
C TYR A 34 -14.44 4.15 14.09
N ALA A 35 -15.18 3.29 13.42
CA ALA A 35 -15.19 1.86 13.68
C ALA A 35 -15.62 1.07 12.43
N GLY A 36 -15.19 -0.18 12.37
CA GLY A 36 -15.55 -1.09 11.28
C GLY A 36 -14.49 -1.19 10.19
N PRO A 37 -14.80 -1.87 9.06
CA PRO A 37 -13.83 -2.24 8.04
C PRO A 37 -13.12 -1.04 7.40
N ASP A 38 -13.85 0.02 7.08
CA ASP A 38 -13.28 1.21 6.41
C ASP A 38 -12.30 1.96 7.31
N PHE A 39 -12.68 2.18 8.58
CA PHE A 39 -11.77 2.76 9.57
C PHE A 39 -10.52 1.91 9.77
N ASN A 40 -10.68 0.58 9.88
CA ASN A 40 -9.55 -0.33 10.02
C ASN A 40 -8.63 -0.31 8.79
N TYR A 41 -9.19 -0.19 7.59
CA TYR A 41 -8.43 -0.06 6.35
C TYR A 41 -7.61 1.23 6.31
N VAL A 42 -8.22 2.38 6.62
CA VAL A 42 -7.50 3.66 6.67
C VAL A 42 -6.43 3.66 7.76
N LYS A 43 -6.72 3.07 8.92
CA LYS A 43 -5.75 2.94 10.01
C LYS A 43 -4.57 2.07 9.58
N GLN A 44 -4.83 0.95 8.93
CA GLN A 44 -3.79 0.07 8.40
C GLN A 44 -2.91 0.81 7.38
N ASP A 45 -3.52 1.49 6.41
CA ASP A 45 -2.79 2.29 5.40
C ASP A 45 -1.92 3.37 6.05
N HIS A 46 -2.44 4.06 7.07
CA HIS A 46 -1.66 5.02 7.85
C HIS A 46 -0.43 4.38 8.52
N ASP A 47 -0.60 3.22 9.16
CA ASP A 47 0.47 2.50 9.83
C ASP A 47 1.52 1.97 8.82
N GLU A 48 1.07 1.48 7.65
CA GLU A 48 1.91 1.05 6.53
C GLU A 48 2.76 2.21 5.98
N VAL A 49 2.14 3.37 5.72
CA VAL A 49 2.84 4.57 5.24
C VAL A 49 3.89 5.05 6.25
N ASN A 50 3.61 4.97 7.56
CA ASN A 50 4.59 5.28 8.60
C ASN A 50 5.77 4.30 8.58
N CYS A 51 5.51 3.00 8.41
CA CYS A 51 6.57 1.99 8.23
C CYS A 51 7.43 2.30 6.99
N TRP A 52 6.80 2.56 5.84
CA TRP A 52 7.48 2.89 4.59
C TRP A 52 8.31 4.17 4.66
N LYS A 53 7.86 5.16 5.43
CA LYS A 53 8.63 6.38 5.72
C LYS A 53 9.93 6.06 6.47
N GLU A 54 9.89 5.18 7.47
CA GLU A 54 11.11 4.76 8.18
C GLU A 54 12.06 3.98 7.28
N ILE A 55 11.53 3.10 6.43
CA ILE A 55 12.31 2.34 5.45
C ILE A 55 12.99 3.28 4.46
N GLY A 56 12.24 4.25 3.91
CA GLY A 56 12.80 5.25 3.00
C GLY A 56 13.93 6.04 3.64
N ARG A 57 13.77 6.49 4.88
CA ARG A 57 14.85 7.17 5.65
C ARG A 57 16.06 6.28 5.89
N TRP A 58 15.83 4.99 6.15
CA TRP A 58 16.93 4.03 6.29
C TRP A 58 17.73 3.93 4.99
N PHE A 59 17.07 3.79 3.84
CA PHE A 59 17.75 3.76 2.54
C PHE A 59 18.51 5.05 2.26
N LYS A 60 17.92 6.22 2.57
CA LYS A 60 18.62 7.50 2.43
C LYS A 60 19.97 7.54 3.16
N ALA A 61 20.08 6.86 4.30
CA ALA A 61 21.29 6.83 5.11
C ALA A 61 22.26 5.68 4.75
N ASN A 62 21.81 4.65 4.03
CA ASN A 62 22.56 3.41 3.83
C ASN A 62 22.83 3.06 2.35
N SER A 63 22.34 3.87 1.42
CA SER A 63 22.53 3.69 -0.02
C SER A 63 23.52 4.69 -0.61
N LYS A 64 24.09 4.35 -1.77
CA LYS A 64 24.91 5.28 -2.56
C LYS A 64 24.03 6.22 -3.39
N PRO A 65 24.53 7.41 -3.77
CA PRO A 65 23.76 8.36 -4.57
C PRO A 65 23.22 7.82 -5.89
N ASP A 66 23.95 6.91 -6.53
CA ASP A 66 23.58 6.32 -7.83
C ASP A 66 22.79 5.01 -7.71
N ASP A 67 22.54 4.54 -6.49
CA ASP A 67 21.75 3.33 -6.29
C ASP A 67 20.29 3.58 -6.71
N SER A 68 19.66 2.52 -7.21
CA SER A 68 18.24 2.53 -7.57
C SER A 68 17.47 1.43 -6.84
N ILE A 69 16.17 1.61 -6.69
CA ILE A 69 15.30 0.72 -5.94
C ILE A 69 14.06 0.36 -6.75
N ALA A 70 13.68 -0.92 -6.78
CA ALA A 70 12.38 -1.34 -7.27
C ALA A 70 11.45 -1.60 -6.08
N VAL A 71 10.24 -1.07 -6.13
CA VAL A 71 9.27 -1.18 -5.03
C VAL A 71 7.87 -1.50 -5.55
N ILE A 72 7.12 -2.26 -4.76
CA ILE A 72 5.66 -2.36 -4.89
C ILE A 72 4.97 -1.10 -4.30
N PRO A 73 5.24 -0.68 -3.05
CA PRO A 73 4.67 0.56 -2.50
C PRO A 73 5.44 1.81 -3.00
N ALA A 74 5.17 2.23 -4.24
CA ALA A 74 5.79 3.38 -4.88
C ALA A 74 5.17 4.71 -4.39
N GLY A 75 5.60 5.17 -3.22
CA GLY A 75 5.20 6.47 -2.65
C GLY A 75 6.14 6.95 -1.55
N ALA A 76 5.89 6.53 -0.31
CA ALA A 76 6.68 6.96 0.84
C ALA A 76 8.15 6.49 0.78
N ILE A 77 8.44 5.24 0.38
CA ILE A 77 9.82 4.74 0.28
C ILE A 77 10.63 5.59 -0.72
N PRO A 78 10.19 5.80 -1.97
CA PRO A 78 10.88 6.70 -2.92
C PRO A 78 11.05 8.12 -2.40
N TYR A 79 9.97 8.72 -1.87
CA TYR A 79 9.98 10.10 -1.39
C TYR A 79 11.01 10.34 -0.28
N TYR A 80 11.05 9.45 0.73
CA TYR A 80 11.96 9.62 1.86
C TYR A 80 13.38 9.11 1.60
N SER A 81 13.56 8.14 0.70
CA SER A 81 14.89 7.65 0.30
C SER A 81 15.61 8.59 -0.65
N GLY A 82 14.87 9.24 -1.56
CA GLY A 82 15.44 10.03 -2.66
C GLY A 82 16.11 9.17 -3.74
N LEU A 83 15.97 7.84 -3.70
CA LEU A 83 16.57 6.95 -4.68
C LEU A 83 15.78 6.94 -5.99
N LYS A 84 16.50 6.74 -7.09
CA LYS A 84 15.89 6.46 -8.40
C LYS A 84 15.04 5.19 -8.27
N THR A 85 13.74 5.32 -8.52
CA THR A 85 12.78 4.24 -8.23
C THR A 85 12.18 3.66 -9.50
N ILE A 86 12.01 2.33 -9.51
CA ILE A 86 11.15 1.59 -10.44
C ILE A 86 9.88 1.20 -9.68
N ASP A 87 8.75 1.77 -10.08
CA ASP A 87 7.43 1.38 -9.57
C ASP A 87 6.99 0.09 -10.26
N MET A 88 7.00 -1.01 -9.52
CA MET A 88 6.75 -2.35 -10.06
C MET A 88 5.30 -2.59 -10.47
N LEU A 89 4.36 -1.73 -10.08
CA LEU A 89 2.94 -1.81 -10.47
C LEU A 89 2.57 -0.87 -11.63
N GLY A 90 3.49 0.02 -12.01
CA GLY A 90 3.36 0.85 -13.21
C GLY A 90 2.42 2.05 -13.07
N LEU A 91 2.14 2.52 -11.85
CA LEU A 91 1.44 3.80 -11.66
C LEU A 91 2.34 4.96 -12.10
N ASN A 92 3.64 4.86 -11.81
CA ASN A 92 4.67 5.85 -12.15
C ASN A 92 5.71 5.35 -13.17
N ASP A 93 5.65 4.09 -13.61
CA ASP A 93 6.52 3.55 -14.66
C ASP A 93 5.73 3.36 -15.95
N LEU A 94 6.06 4.14 -16.98
CA LEU A 94 5.35 4.13 -18.27
C LEU A 94 5.41 2.77 -18.97
N THR A 95 6.52 2.04 -18.88
CA THR A 95 6.70 0.75 -19.55
C THR A 95 5.72 -0.27 -18.97
N ILE A 96 5.67 -0.36 -17.64
CA ILE A 96 4.76 -1.26 -16.93
C ILE A 96 3.31 -0.76 -17.05
N GLY A 97 3.10 0.55 -16.91
CA GLY A 97 1.79 1.19 -17.04
C GLY A 97 1.12 0.97 -18.39
N GLN A 98 1.89 0.84 -19.47
CA GLN A 98 1.39 0.54 -20.82
C GLN A 98 1.32 -0.95 -21.15
N LYS A 99 1.91 -1.82 -20.31
CA LYS A 99 1.89 -3.27 -20.55
C LYS A 99 0.46 -3.82 -20.54
N LYS A 100 0.12 -4.59 -21.57
CA LYS A 100 -1.16 -5.31 -21.65
C LYS A 100 -1.05 -6.60 -20.83
N MET A 101 -2.00 -6.80 -19.92
CA MET A 101 -2.12 -8.03 -19.15
C MET A 101 -3.30 -8.83 -19.69
N GLU A 102 -3.10 -10.12 -19.97
CA GLU A 102 -4.14 -10.99 -20.56
C GLU A 102 -5.40 -11.07 -19.69
N ASN A 103 -5.23 -11.00 -18.37
CA ASN A 103 -6.30 -11.11 -17.38
C ASN A 103 -6.63 -9.80 -16.68
N MET A 104 -6.33 -8.65 -17.29
CA MET A 104 -6.63 -7.33 -16.72
C MET A 104 -8.13 -7.19 -16.37
N GLY A 105 -8.43 -6.69 -15.18
CA GLY A 105 -9.79 -6.53 -14.64
C GLY A 105 -10.36 -7.76 -13.94
N LYS A 106 -9.57 -8.84 -13.78
CA LYS A 106 -9.98 -10.05 -13.05
C LYS A 106 -9.29 -10.18 -11.68
N GLY A 107 -8.22 -9.44 -11.45
CA GLY A 107 -7.46 -9.43 -10.20
C GLY A 107 -7.80 -8.24 -9.30
N GLN A 108 -6.96 -8.02 -8.31
CA GLN A 108 -7.09 -6.88 -7.40
C GLN A 108 -6.74 -5.58 -8.13
N ALA A 109 -7.67 -4.63 -8.13
CA ALA A 109 -7.48 -3.33 -8.75
C ALA A 109 -6.17 -2.68 -8.31
N GLY A 110 -5.42 -2.13 -9.27
CA GLY A 110 -4.12 -1.51 -9.05
C GLY A 110 -2.92 -2.47 -8.93
N HIS A 111 -3.13 -3.79 -8.84
CA HIS A 111 -2.07 -4.77 -8.57
C HIS A 111 -1.91 -5.84 -9.67
N GLU A 112 -2.51 -5.59 -10.85
CA GLU A 112 -2.53 -6.55 -11.95
C GLU A 112 -1.37 -6.37 -12.94
N LYS A 113 -0.82 -5.16 -13.06
CA LYS A 113 0.28 -4.84 -13.98
C LYS A 113 1.63 -5.07 -13.31
N TYR A 114 2.57 -5.67 -14.05
CA TYR A 114 3.96 -5.86 -13.66
C TYR A 114 4.81 -6.28 -14.86
N ASP A 115 6.11 -6.05 -14.79
CA ASP A 115 7.07 -6.55 -15.79
C ASP A 115 8.40 -6.92 -15.13
N ILE A 116 8.57 -8.21 -14.82
CA ILE A 116 9.73 -8.70 -14.07
C ILE A 116 11.00 -8.58 -14.92
N ASP A 117 10.95 -8.98 -16.19
CA ASP A 117 12.10 -8.93 -17.09
C ASP A 117 12.58 -7.48 -17.28
N TYR A 118 11.64 -6.55 -17.46
CA TYR A 118 11.96 -5.13 -17.50
C TYR A 118 12.58 -4.67 -16.17
N VAL A 119 11.98 -4.96 -15.01
CA VAL A 119 12.54 -4.57 -13.70
C VAL A 119 13.97 -5.09 -13.53
N LEU A 120 14.23 -6.36 -13.83
CA LEU A 120 15.56 -6.98 -13.72
C LEU A 120 16.56 -6.41 -14.73
N SER A 121 16.13 -6.10 -15.96
CA SER A 121 16.98 -5.47 -16.98
C SER A 121 17.49 -4.09 -16.56
N ARG A 122 16.74 -3.38 -15.69
CA ARG A 122 17.12 -2.08 -15.13
C ARG A 122 18.10 -2.20 -13.97
N LYS A 123 18.39 -3.43 -13.51
CA LYS A 123 19.41 -3.77 -12.51
C LYS A 123 19.32 -2.88 -11.25
N PRO A 124 18.17 -2.79 -10.57
CA PRO A 124 18.07 -2.04 -9.32
C PRO A 124 19.11 -2.53 -8.32
N ALA A 125 19.64 -1.62 -7.49
CA ALA A 125 20.51 -2.01 -6.38
C ALA A 125 19.72 -2.77 -5.31
N TYR A 126 18.46 -2.36 -5.12
CA TYR A 126 17.57 -2.90 -4.10
C TYR A 126 16.19 -3.25 -4.66
N VAL A 127 15.55 -4.27 -4.11
CA VAL A 127 14.15 -4.60 -4.39
C VAL A 127 13.38 -4.78 -3.07
N ILE A 128 12.24 -4.09 -2.95
CA ILE A 128 11.32 -4.18 -1.81
C ILE A 128 10.01 -4.80 -2.28
N ILE A 129 9.71 -5.98 -1.73
CA ILE A 129 8.42 -6.68 -1.84
C ILE A 129 7.98 -7.16 -0.45
N GLY A 130 6.69 -7.39 -0.26
CA GLY A 130 6.17 -8.02 0.96
C GLY A 130 6.27 -7.18 2.24
N VAL A 131 6.51 -5.87 2.14
CA VAL A 131 6.71 -5.02 3.32
C VAL A 131 5.42 -4.30 3.70
N TYR A 132 4.60 -5.01 4.48
CA TYR A 132 3.31 -4.53 4.99
C TYR A 132 3.36 -4.08 6.46
N SER A 133 4.48 -4.30 7.15
CA SER A 133 4.74 -3.78 8.50
C SER A 133 6.22 -3.95 8.87
N LEU A 134 6.66 -3.26 9.93
CA LEU A 134 7.94 -3.52 10.57
C LEU A 134 7.78 -4.65 11.60
N SER A 135 8.66 -5.65 11.55
CA SER A 135 8.67 -6.70 12.56
C SER A 135 9.36 -6.21 13.84
N PRO A 136 8.78 -6.37 15.04
CA PRO A 136 9.40 -5.90 16.28
C PRO A 136 10.67 -6.68 16.65
N ARG A 137 10.88 -7.85 16.04
CA ARG A 137 12.05 -8.72 16.21
C ARG A 137 12.49 -9.26 14.86
N GLN A 138 13.76 -9.64 14.73
CA GLN A 138 14.21 -10.38 13.55
C GLN A 138 13.48 -11.73 13.47
N ARG A 139 12.93 -12.06 12.30
CA ARG A 139 12.28 -13.34 12.00
C ARG A 139 12.94 -14.03 10.81
N PRO A 140 12.75 -15.34 10.65
CA PRO A 140 13.15 -16.01 9.42
C PRO A 140 12.44 -15.42 8.19
N PRO A 141 13.15 -15.27 7.05
CA PRO A 141 12.61 -14.78 5.78
C PRO A 141 11.25 -15.33 5.36
N GLU A 142 11.07 -16.65 5.48
CA GLU A 142 9.86 -17.39 5.10
C GLU A 142 8.62 -16.97 5.90
N GLN A 143 8.81 -16.29 7.03
CA GLN A 143 7.71 -15.76 7.84
C GLN A 143 7.28 -14.35 7.42
N LEU A 144 8.10 -13.64 6.64
CA LEU A 144 7.88 -12.23 6.32
C LEU A 144 7.71 -11.98 4.82
N ILE A 145 8.33 -12.80 3.96
CA ILE A 145 8.12 -12.74 2.52
C ILE A 145 7.02 -13.72 2.16
N ARG A 146 5.78 -13.24 2.22
CA ARG A 146 4.61 -13.94 1.71
C ARG A 146 4.10 -13.15 0.51
N PRO A 147 4.36 -13.61 -0.73
CA PRO A 147 3.90 -12.88 -1.90
C PRO A 147 2.37 -12.85 -1.87
N PHE A 148 1.82 -11.66 -2.01
CA PHE A 148 0.39 -11.42 -2.06
C PHE A 148 -0.02 -11.01 -3.49
N TYR A 149 0.84 -10.28 -4.20
CA TYR A 149 0.58 -9.85 -5.57
C TYR A 149 1.25 -10.76 -6.62
N PRO A 150 0.68 -10.85 -7.84
CA PRO A 150 1.30 -11.56 -8.95
C PRO A 150 2.73 -11.10 -9.23
N ALA A 151 3.00 -9.80 -9.15
CA ALA A 151 4.33 -9.22 -9.33
C ALA A 151 5.37 -9.83 -8.37
N GLU A 152 5.03 -9.96 -7.10
CA GLU A 152 5.91 -10.52 -6.07
C GLU A 152 6.14 -12.02 -6.30
N THR A 153 5.05 -12.73 -6.66
CA THR A 153 5.09 -14.16 -6.93
C THR A 153 6.00 -14.48 -8.12
N GLU A 154 5.84 -13.76 -9.23
CA GLU A 154 6.62 -13.98 -10.45
C GLU A 154 8.07 -13.52 -10.29
N LEU A 155 8.33 -12.45 -9.54
CA LEU A 155 9.69 -12.04 -9.19
C LEU A 155 10.42 -13.15 -8.41
N LEU A 156 9.78 -13.70 -7.36
CA LEU A 156 10.39 -14.73 -6.51
C LEU A 156 10.63 -16.06 -7.25
N LYS A 157 9.83 -16.35 -8.29
CA LYS A 157 10.03 -17.52 -9.17
C LYS A 157 11.14 -17.31 -10.20
N SER A 158 11.53 -16.06 -10.49
CA SER A 158 12.52 -15.76 -11.53
C SER A 158 13.90 -16.33 -11.17
N PRO A 159 14.48 -17.22 -12.00
CA PRO A 159 15.85 -17.70 -11.79
C PRO A 159 16.87 -16.56 -11.81
N ASP A 160 16.68 -15.60 -12.71
CA ASP A 160 17.57 -14.44 -12.84
C ASP A 160 17.57 -13.58 -11.58
N PHE A 161 16.41 -13.38 -10.97
CA PHE A 161 16.31 -12.68 -9.68
C PHE A 161 17.06 -13.44 -8.58
N ASN A 162 16.81 -14.74 -8.47
CA ASN A 162 17.43 -15.59 -7.43
C ASN A 162 18.95 -15.74 -7.60
N LEU A 163 19.48 -15.58 -8.82
CA LEU A 163 20.92 -15.56 -9.10
C LEU A 163 21.57 -14.21 -8.78
N GLN A 164 20.84 -13.12 -8.99
CA GLN A 164 21.40 -11.76 -8.92
C GLN A 164 21.18 -11.08 -7.57
N TYR A 165 20.20 -11.51 -6.77
CA TYR A 165 19.82 -10.83 -5.55
C TYR A 165 19.86 -11.77 -4.34
N SER A 166 20.32 -11.21 -3.22
CA SER A 166 20.29 -11.88 -1.92
C SER A 166 19.35 -11.14 -0.99
N LEU A 167 18.63 -11.90 -0.17
CA LEU A 167 17.78 -11.31 0.85
C LEU A 167 18.62 -10.73 1.98
N GLN A 168 18.28 -9.52 2.40
CA GLN A 168 18.92 -8.77 3.45
C GLN A 168 17.90 -8.33 4.51
N ILE A 169 18.41 -8.07 5.71
CA ILE A 169 17.63 -7.62 6.86
C ILE A 169 18.20 -6.30 7.32
N ALA A 170 17.31 -5.33 7.54
CA ALA A 170 17.66 -4.03 8.08
C ALA A 170 16.79 -3.70 9.30
N ARG A 171 17.30 -2.80 10.13
CA ARG A 171 16.63 -2.32 11.34
C ARG A 171 16.44 -0.82 11.25
N THR A 172 15.21 -0.39 11.49
CA THR A 172 14.77 1.00 11.69
C THR A 172 14.65 1.31 13.19
N GLY A 173 14.18 2.51 13.54
CA GLY A 173 13.89 2.84 14.93
C GLY A 173 12.78 1.96 15.51
N SER A 174 11.77 1.64 14.69
CA SER A 174 10.55 0.96 15.14
C SER A 174 10.53 -0.55 14.88
N GLY A 175 11.48 -1.11 14.12
CA GLY A 175 11.56 -2.56 13.89
C GLY A 175 12.43 -2.98 12.72
N PHE A 176 12.30 -4.24 12.33
CA PHE A 176 13.04 -4.90 11.26
C PHE A 176 12.23 -4.96 9.98
N PHE A 177 12.90 -4.80 8.84
CA PHE A 177 12.34 -5.02 7.51
C PHE A 177 13.32 -5.77 6.63
N TYR A 178 12.80 -6.26 5.51
CA TYR A 178 13.47 -7.19 4.62
C TYR A 178 13.47 -6.60 3.23
N TYR A 179 14.58 -6.76 2.53
CA TYR A 179 14.77 -6.24 1.20
C TYR A 179 15.80 -7.08 0.48
N PHE A 180 15.76 -7.09 -0.84
CA PHE A 180 16.74 -7.79 -1.64
C PHE A 180 17.81 -6.82 -2.11
N ALA A 181 19.07 -7.22 -2.01
CA ALA A 181 20.20 -6.45 -2.53
C ALA A 181 20.86 -7.22 -3.67
N ARG A 182 21.13 -6.52 -4.77
CA ARG A 182 21.86 -7.09 -5.90
C ARG A 182 23.30 -7.43 -5.48
N HIS A 183 23.81 -8.56 -5.96
CA HIS A 183 25.21 -8.90 -5.81
C HIS A 183 26.08 -7.80 -6.43
N LYS A 184 27.15 -7.41 -5.74
CA LYS A 184 28.14 -6.51 -6.32
C LYS A 184 28.98 -7.34 -7.30
N ASP A 185 29.10 -6.85 -8.52
CA ASP A 185 30.07 -7.37 -9.50
C ASP A 185 31.51 -7.24 -8.96
#